data_AF-A0A4S8L5D1-F1
#
_entry.id   AF-A0A4S8L5D1-F1
#
_cell.length_a   1.000
_cell.length_b   1.000
_cell.length_c   1.000
_cell.angle_alpha   90.00
_cell.angle_beta   90.00
_cell.angle_gamma   90.00
#
_symmetry.space_group_name_H-M   'P 1'
#
loop_
_entity.id
_entity.type
_entity.pdbx_description
1 polymer ?
#
loop_
_entity_poly.entity_id
_entity_poly.type
_entity_poly.pdbx_seq_one_letter_code
_entity_poly.pdbx_strand_id
1 'polypeptide(L)' 'VYWGPNADEFDPEHFIDSDTYRWPRDAFLGFSTGHRNCIGQKFAVVEGVCILSKLIRKYEILIPADLKNRSFEEQKTYLL' A
#
# COMPACT_ATOMS: atom_id res chain seq x y z
N VAL A 1 0.91 7.12 -16.56
CA VAL A 1 2.13 7.84 -17.00
C VAL A 1 3.20 7.88 -15.92
N TYR A 2 2.87 8.17 -14.66
CA TYR A 2 3.88 8.31 -13.59
C TYR A 2 4.41 6.99 -13.00
N TRP A 3 3.57 5.96 -12.88
CA TRP A 3 3.88 4.71 -12.17
C TRP A 3 4.34 3.55 -13.07
N GLY A 4 4.47 3.77 -14.38
CA GLY A 4 4.87 2.73 -15.32
C GLY A 4 3.75 1.74 -15.68
N PRO A 5 4.11 0.59 -16.31
CA PRO A 5 3.15 -0.39 -16.81
C PRO A 5 2.50 -1.25 -15.72
N ASN A 6 3.14 -1.40 -14.55
CA ASN A 6 2.62 -2.18 -13.42
C ASN A 6 1.89 -1.31 -12.38
N ALA A 7 1.35 -0.16 -12.79
CA ALA A 7 0.70 0.80 -11.90
C ALA A 7 -0.53 0.24 -11.14
N ASP A 8 -1.17 -0.79 -11.69
CA ASP A 8 -2.34 -1.45 -11.10
C ASP A 8 -1.96 -2.62 -10.17
N GLU A 9 -0.67 -2.92 -10.04
CA GLU A 9 -0.15 -3.98 -9.17
C GLU A 9 0.24 -3.42 -7.80
N PHE A 10 0.15 -4.26 -6.76
CA PHE A 10 0.67 -3.90 -5.45
C PHE A 10 2.20 -4.09 -5.44
N ASP A 11 2.93 -3.01 -5.75
CA ASP A 11 4.39 -2.98 -5.78
C ASP A 11 4.94 -1.92 -4.81
N PRO A 12 5.44 -2.32 -3.62
CA PRO A 12 6.05 -1.40 -2.67
C PRO A 12 7.31 -0.70 -3.19
N GLU A 13 8.01 -1.26 -4.17
CA GLU A 13 9.24 -0.67 -4.73
C GLU A 13 8.96 0.63 -5.49
N HIS A 14 7.72 0.85 -5.93
CA HIS A 14 7.27 2.13 -6.51
C HIS A 14 7.53 3.34 -5.60
N PHE A 15 7.71 3.16 -4.29
CA PHE A 15 7.96 4.26 -3.34
C PHE A 15 9.44 4.42 -2.95
N ILE A 16 10.34 3.68 -3.61
CA ILE A 16 11.77 3.66 -3.31
C ILE A 16 12.53 4.25 -4.49
N ASP A 17 13.44 5.19 -4.21
CA ASP A 17 14.31 5.76 -5.24
C ASP A 17 15.47 4.79 -5.55
N SER A 18 15.85 4.70 -6.83
CA SER A 18 17.02 3.95 -7.32
C SER A 18 17.83 4.79 -8.31
N ASP A 19 18.95 4.26 -8.80
CA ASP A 19 19.80 4.95 -9.79
C ASP A 19 19.06 5.25 -11.10
N THR A 20 18.05 4.44 -11.43
CA THR A 20 17.29 4.53 -12.69
C THR A 20 15.85 4.99 -12.50
N TYR A 21 15.39 5.13 -11.26
CA TYR A 21 14.00 5.47 -10.94
C TYR A 21 13.92 6.46 -9.78
N ARG A 22 13.21 7.56 -10.01
CA ARG A 22 12.81 8.49 -8.94
C ARG A 22 11.31 8.38 -8.79
N TRP A 23 10.84 8.04 -7.59
CA TRP A 23 9.40 7.86 -7.43
C TRP A 23 8.67 9.20 -7.51
N PRO A 24 7.50 9.24 -8.19
CA PRO A 24 6.78 10.47 -8.48
C PRO A 24 6.00 10.96 -7.26
N ARG A 25 6.69 11.61 -6.31
CA ARG A 25 6.13 12.08 -5.03
C ARG A 25 4.82 12.86 -5.17
N ASP A 26 4.79 13.80 -6.10
CA ASP A 26 3.62 14.67 -6.30
C ASP A 26 2.46 13.97 -7.03
N ALA A 27 2.68 12.76 -7.56
CA ALA A 27 1.62 11.93 -8.14
C ALA A 27 0.88 11.09 -7.09
N PHE A 28 1.45 10.90 -5.89
CA PHE A 28 0.80 10.18 -4.80
C PHE A 28 -0.01 11.13 -3.92
N LEU A 29 -1.33 11.17 -4.13
CA LEU A 29 -2.25 12.07 -3.43
C LEU A 29 -3.14 11.34 -2.40
N GLY A 30 -2.60 10.34 -1.69
CA GLY A 30 -3.34 9.52 -0.73
C GLY A 30 -3.98 10.30 0.44
N PHE A 31 -3.52 11.53 0.70
CA PHE A 31 -4.08 12.44 1.72
C PHE A 31 -4.48 13.81 1.14
N SER A 32 -4.66 13.90 -0.17
CA SER A 32 -4.79 15.16 -0.92
C SER A 32 -3.56 16.07 -0.78
N THR A 33 -3.61 17.29 -1.31
CA THR A 33 -2.53 18.29 -1.26
C THR A 33 -3.07 19.71 -1.07
N GLY A 34 -2.18 20.66 -0.75
CA GLY A 34 -2.51 22.07 -0.53
C GLY A 34 -3.25 22.37 0.77
N HIS A 35 -3.92 23.52 0.84
CA HIS A 35 -4.58 24.06 2.04
C HIS A 35 -5.71 23.19 2.61
N ARG A 36 -6.17 22.20 1.84
CA ARG A 36 -7.25 21.27 2.20
C ARG A 36 -6.76 19.83 2.28
N ASN A 37 -5.45 19.62 2.44
CA ASN A 37 -4.89 18.30 2.71
C ASN A 37 -5.43 17.74 4.04
N CYS A 38 -5.35 16.42 4.21
CA CYS A 38 -5.80 15.80 5.44
C CYS A 38 -4.95 16.27 6.63
N ILE A 39 -5.59 16.95 7.59
CA ILE A 39 -4.93 17.39 8.84
C ILE A 39 -4.37 16.20 9.65
N GLY A 40 -4.98 15.02 9.50
CA GLY A 40 -4.57 13.78 10.16
C GLY A 40 -3.43 13.02 9.49
N GLN A 41 -2.91 13.47 8.34
CA GLN A 41 -1.91 12.73 7.55
C GLN A 41 -0.72 12.25 8.39
N LYS A 42 -0.12 13.15 9.18
CA LYS A 42 1.05 12.81 9.99
C LYS A 42 0.74 11.76 11.06
N PHE A 43 -0.44 11.87 11.68
CA PHE A 43 -0.89 10.91 12.69
C PHE A 43 -1.17 9.54 12.06
N ALA A 44 -1.93 9.51 10.96
CA ALA A 44 -2.31 8.28 10.28
C ALA A 44 -1.09 7.48 9.80
N VAL A 45 -0.04 8.15 9.28
CA VAL A 45 1.20 7.47 8.87
C VAL A 45 1.91 6.84 10.07
N VAL A 46 2.07 7.57 11.17
CA VAL A 46 2.73 7.04 12.38
C VAL A 46 1.92 5.89 12.98
N GLU A 47 0.61 6.05 13.11
CA GLU A 47 -0.30 5.03 13.63
C GLU A 47 -0.25 3.76 12.75
N GLY A 48 -0.32 3.91 11.43
CA GLY A 48 -0.25 2.81 10.49
C GLY A 48 1.05 2.00 10.63
N VAL A 49 2.20 2.67 10.73
CA VAL A 49 3.50 2.00 10.95
C VAL A 49 3.53 1.26 12.29
N CYS A 50 3.01 1.87 13.36
CA CYS A 50 2.93 1.24 14.68
C CYS A 50 2.07 -0.03 14.68
N ILE A 51 0.89 0.03 14.06
CA ILE A 51 -0.03 -1.11 13.94
C ILE A 51 0.62 -2.23 13.12
N LEU A 52 1.14 -1.89 11.93
CA LEU A 52 1.78 -2.86 11.04
C LEU A 52 2.97 -3.55 11.71
N SER A 53 3.83 -2.76 12.37
CA SER A 53 4.98 -3.29 13.13
C SER A 53 4.55 -4.24 14.25
N LYS A 54 3.46 -3.92 14.94
CA LYS A 54 2.93 -4.78 16.02
C LYS A 54 2.34 -6.08 15.49
N LEU A 55 1.65 -6.02 14.34
CA LEU A 55 1.10 -7.20 13.69
C LEU A 55 2.21 -8.16 13.24
N ILE A 56 3.17 -7.67 12.47
CA ILE A 56 4.26 -8.49 11.90
C ILE A 56 5.16 -9.08 13.00
N ARG A 57 5.37 -8.36 14.10
CA ARG A 57 6.18 -8.87 15.23
C ARG A 57 5.52 -9.99 16.03
N LYS A 58 4.18 -10.06 16.03
CA LYS A 58 3.44 -10.95 16.93
C LYS A 58 2.74 -12.09 16.20
N TYR A 59 2.42 -11.91 14.93
CA TYR A 59 1.61 -12.84 14.16
C TYR A 59 2.26 -13.12 12.80
N GLU A 60 2.12 -14.37 12.37
CA GLU A 60 2.31 -14.73 10.97
C GLU A 60 0.96 -14.57 10.26
N ILE A 61 0.94 -13.77 9.17
CA ILE A 61 -0.28 -13.50 8.41
C ILE A 61 -0.32 -14.45 7.23
N LEU A 62 -1.25 -15.41 7.28
CA LEU A 62 -1.42 -16.43 6.26
C LEU A 62 -2.74 -16.23 5.52
N ILE A 63 -2.70 -16.45 4.20
CA ILE A 63 -3.90 -16.56 3.39
C ILE A 63 -4.52 -17.95 3.63
N PRO A 64 -5.83 -18.06 3.91
CA PRO A 64 -6.54 -19.33 3.97
C PRO A 64 -6.18 -20.27 2.81
N ALA A 65 -5.95 -21.54 3.12
CA ALA A 65 -5.43 -22.51 2.16
C ALA A 65 -6.35 -22.70 0.94
N ASP A 66 -7.66 -22.55 1.14
CA ASP A 66 -8.69 -22.68 0.12
C ASP A 66 -8.82 -21.44 -0.79
N LEU A 67 -8.20 -20.31 -0.43
CA LEU A 67 -8.19 -19.09 -1.24
C LEU A 67 -7.02 -19.03 -2.22
N LYS A 68 -5.91 -19.69 -1.92
CA LYS A 68 -4.69 -19.64 -2.75
C LYS A 68 -4.90 -20.11 -4.19
N ASN A 69 -5.87 -20.99 -4.42
CA ASN A 69 -6.16 -21.57 -5.73
C ASN A 69 -7.33 -20.91 -6.45
N ARG A 70 -7.93 -19.87 -5.86
CA ARG A 70 -9.09 -19.17 -6.45
C ARG A 70 -8.62 -17.99 -7.30
N SER A 71 -9.47 -17.54 -8.21
CA SER A 71 -9.22 -16.33 -9.00
C SER A 71 -9.12 -15.09 -8.11
N PHE A 72 -8.46 -14.03 -8.60
CA PHE A 72 -8.29 -12.78 -7.86
C PHE A 72 -9.64 -12.16 -7.44
N GLU A 73 -10.65 -12.21 -8.30
CA GLU A 73 -12.01 -11.70 -8.00
C GLU A 73 -12.70 -12.48 -6.88
N GLU A 74 -12.52 -13.80 -6.83
CA GLU A 74 -13.03 -14.65 -5.77
C GLU A 74 -12.29 -14.41 -4.44
N GLN A 75 -10.97 -14.23 -4.49
CA GLN A 75 -10.18 -13.88 -3.30
C GLN A 75 -10.62 -12.53 -2.73
N LYS A 76 -10.84 -11.53 -3.60
CA LYS A 76 -11.30 -10.19 -3.21
C LYS A 76 -12.68 -10.22 -2.55
N THR A 77 -13.61 -11.02 -3.07
CA THR A 77 -14.97 -11.18 -2.51
C THR A 77 -14.96 -11.85 -1.14
N TYR A 78 -14.00 -12.74 -0.87
CA TYR A 78 -13.91 -13.42 0.41
C TYR A 78 -13.21 -12.57 1.49
N LEU A 79 -12.30 -11.67 1.09
CA LEU A 79 -11.48 -10.86 2.00
C LEU A 79 -12.07 -9.48 2.34
N LEU A 80 -13.05 -8.98 1.56
CA LEU A 80 -13.71 -7.68 1.73
C LEU A 80 -15.20 -7.87 2.04
#